data_AF-A0AB39VFK5-F1
#
_entry.id   AF-A0AB39VFK5-F1
#
_cell.length_a   1.000
_cell.length_b   1.000
_cell.length_c   1.000
_cell.angle_alpha   90.00
_cell.angle_beta   90.00
_cell.angle_gamma   90.00
#
_symmetry.space_group_name_H-M   'P 1'
#
loop_
_entity.id
_entity.type
_entity.pdbx_description
1 polymer ?
#
loop_
_entity_poly.entity_id
_entity_poly.type
_entity_poly.pdbx_seq_one_letter_code
_entity_poly.pdbx_strand_id
1 'polypeptide(L)'
;MPKIIIESKISSNGGGDKFKLKINDEKIVEVKFNEKTEIDVDYGEQTLQVCNNFLIKTPKKVINVESDNQNYRITLHFKAWGIIFIFQILMAVLIMNIHQAAVFIAIPIFILEILILIFMGMFEIKEVKRKED
;
A
#
# COMPACT_ATOMS: atom_id res chain seq x y z
N MET A 1 13.34 -6.28 23.55
CA MET A 1 13.32 -6.06 22.09
C MET A 1 12.12 -5.20 21.78
N PRO A 2 12.28 -4.08 21.07
CA PRO A 2 11.15 -3.23 20.72
C PRO A 2 10.24 -3.94 19.72
N LYS A 3 8.96 -3.60 19.78
CA LYS A 3 7.92 -4.22 18.97
C LYS A 3 7.19 -3.15 18.17
N ILE A 4 6.96 -3.47 16.90
CA ILE A 4 5.98 -2.76 16.10
C ILE A 4 4.67 -3.56 16.09
N ILE A 5 3.58 -2.88 16.42
CA ILE A 5 2.23 -3.44 16.42
C ILE A 5 1.56 -2.95 15.16
N ILE A 6 1.30 -3.85 14.23
CA ILE A 6 0.68 -3.53 12.95
C ILE A 6 -0.79 -3.86 13.02
N GLU A 7 -1.62 -2.83 12.92
CA GLU A 7 -3.05 -2.94 12.73
C GLU A 7 -3.33 -2.69 11.25
N SER A 8 -3.83 -3.69 10.53
CA SER A 8 -4.22 -3.48 9.15
C SER A 8 -5.73 -3.25 9.05
N LYS A 9 -6.15 -2.21 8.33
CA LYS A 9 -7.55 -1.91 8.09
C LYS A 9 -7.84 -2.08 6.61
N ILE A 10 -8.57 -3.15 6.28
CA ILE A 10 -9.00 -3.42 4.92
C ILE A 10 -10.51 -3.54 4.86
N SER A 11 -11.10 -2.83 3.89
CA SER A 11 -12.45 -3.08 3.41
C SER A 11 -12.33 -4.04 2.21
N SER A 12 -12.41 -5.35 2.43
CA SER A 12 -12.40 -6.32 1.34
C SER A 12 -13.54 -7.32 1.45
N ASN A 13 -14.38 -7.34 0.42
CA ASN A 13 -15.18 -8.51 0.01
C ASN A 13 -14.34 -9.46 -0.89
N GLY A 14 -13.00 -9.44 -0.78
CA GLY A 14 -12.08 -10.07 -1.73
C GLY A 14 -11.08 -11.02 -1.08
N GLY A 15 -11.49 -12.28 -0.92
CA GLY A 15 -10.71 -13.54 -1.00
C GLY A 15 -9.40 -13.78 -0.24
N GLY A 16 -8.73 -12.77 0.33
CA GLY A 16 -7.49 -12.95 1.08
C GLY A 16 -7.61 -12.38 2.48
N ASP A 17 -7.07 -13.11 3.46
CA ASP A 17 -7.12 -12.71 4.89
C ASP A 17 -5.78 -12.16 5.40
N LYS A 18 -4.75 -12.10 4.54
CA LYS A 18 -3.37 -11.74 4.92
C LYS A 18 -2.54 -11.11 3.79
N PHE A 19 -1.51 -10.36 4.17
CA PHE A 19 -0.49 -9.80 3.27
C PHE A 19 0.92 -10.01 3.82
N LYS A 20 1.91 -10.04 2.93
CA LYS A 20 3.33 -10.10 3.31
C LYS A 20 3.90 -8.72 3.52
N LEU A 21 4.52 -8.50 4.68
CA LEU A 21 5.26 -7.31 5.03
C LEU A 21 6.76 -7.64 5.12
N LYS A 22 7.56 -6.95 4.32
CA LYS A 22 9.01 -6.96 4.33
C LYS A 22 9.52 -5.89 5.29
N ILE A 23 10.46 -6.27 6.15
CA ILE A 23 11.15 -5.41 7.10
C ILE A 23 12.66 -5.48 6.78
N ASN A 24 13.29 -4.32 6.59
CA ASN A 24 14.74 -4.18 6.29
C ASN A 24 15.24 -5.00 5.11
N ASP A 25 14.38 -5.30 4.15
CA ASP A 25 14.68 -6.19 3.05
C ASP A 25 15.07 -7.65 3.42
N GLU A 26 15.06 -8.00 4.69
CA GLU A 26 15.53 -9.28 5.21
C GLU A 26 14.38 -10.13 5.77
N LYS A 27 13.55 -9.54 6.62
CA LYS A 27 12.48 -10.27 7.33
C LYS A 27 11.16 -10.12 6.58
N ILE A 28 10.50 -11.23 6.29
CA ILE A 28 9.14 -11.24 5.71
C ILE A 28 8.18 -11.82 6.74
N VAL A 29 7.13 -11.06 7.07
CA VAL A 29 6.11 -11.44 8.05
C VAL A 29 4.74 -11.43 7.38
N GLU A 30 3.90 -12.41 7.69
CA GLU A 30 2.49 -12.37 7.29
C GLU A 30 1.68 -11.55 8.29
N VAL A 31 1.02 -10.51 7.82
CA VAL A 31 0.11 -9.68 8.62
C VAL A 31 -1.30 -9.99 8.19
N LYS A 32 -2.16 -10.32 9.16
CA LYS A 32 -3.58 -10.61 8.92
C LYS A 32 -4.39 -9.32 8.83
N PHE A 33 -5.44 -9.35 8.01
CA PHE A 33 -6.36 -8.23 7.86
C PHE A 33 -7.24 -8.06 9.08
N ASN A 34 -7.42 -6.81 9.52
CA ASN A 34 -8.26 -6.42 10.67
C ASN A 34 -7.85 -7.04 12.01
N GLU A 35 -6.66 -7.65 12.08
CA GLU A 35 -6.03 -8.13 13.32
C GLU A 35 -4.79 -7.29 13.65
N LYS A 36 -4.37 -7.35 14.91
CA LYS A 36 -3.09 -6.80 15.36
C LYS A 36 -2.02 -7.87 15.23
N THR A 37 -0.93 -7.55 14.54
CA THR A 37 0.25 -8.41 14.46
C THR A 37 1.40 -7.72 15.17
N GLU A 38 1.96 -8.38 16.20
CA GLU A 38 3.17 -7.92 16.87
C GLU A 38 4.39 -8.45 16.14
N ILE A 39 5.37 -7.58 15.88
CA ILE A 39 6.61 -7.96 15.22
C ILE A 39 7.78 -7.38 15.99
N ASP A 40 8.66 -8.26 16.46
CA ASP A 40 9.93 -7.85 17.07
C ASP A 40 10.85 -7.26 15.98
N VAL A 41 11.41 -6.10 16.28
CA VAL A 41 12.34 -5.35 15.42
C VAL A 41 13.48 -4.78 16.28
N ASP A 42 14.53 -4.27 15.64
CA ASP A 42 15.60 -3.56 16.34
C ASP A 42 15.28 -2.07 16.48
N TYR A 43 15.90 -1.40 17.47
CA TYR A 43 15.81 0.06 17.60
C TYR A 43 16.48 0.76 16.42
N GLY A 44 16.04 1.99 16.15
CA GLY A 44 16.59 2.84 15.09
C GLY A 44 15.81 2.78 13.78
N GLU A 45 16.46 3.14 12.68
CA GLU A 45 15.82 3.18 11.36
C GLU A 45 15.49 1.77 10.84
N GLN A 46 14.21 1.55 10.57
CA GLN A 46 13.68 0.32 10.01
C GLN A 46 12.90 0.66 8.73
N THR A 47 12.89 -0.24 7.76
CA THR A 47 12.11 -0.06 6.53
C THR A 47 10.95 -1.02 6.46
N LEU A 48 9.75 -0.53 6.15
CA LEU A 48 8.55 -1.32 5.96
C LEU A 48 8.14 -1.30 4.49
N GLN A 49 7.88 -2.47 3.91
CA GLN A 49 7.37 -2.60 2.55
C GLN A 49 6.39 -3.77 2.46
N VAL A 50 5.17 -3.53 1.98
CA VAL A 50 4.23 -4.61 1.64
C VAL A 50 4.67 -5.23 0.31
N CYS A 51 4.75 -6.56 0.27
CA CYS A 51 5.36 -7.31 -0.83
C CYS A 51 4.55 -8.56 -1.21
N ASN A 52 3.24 -8.40 -1.49
CA ASN A 52 2.39 -9.57 -1.77
C ASN A 52 2.59 -10.08 -3.21
N ASN A 53 2.52 -9.19 -4.21
CA ASN A 53 2.76 -9.46 -5.64
C ASN A 53 3.30 -8.18 -6.32
N PHE A 54 3.73 -8.23 -7.59
CA PHE A 54 4.22 -7.05 -8.34
C PHE A 54 3.19 -5.90 -8.34
N LEU A 55 1.90 -6.24 -8.45
CA LEU A 55 0.78 -5.29 -8.39
C LEU A 55 0.46 -4.81 -6.97
N ILE A 56 1.00 -5.44 -5.93
CA ILE A 56 0.74 -5.18 -4.50
C ILE A 56 2.09 -5.01 -3.79
N LYS A 57 2.98 -4.21 -4.41
CA LYS A 57 4.27 -3.82 -3.85
C LYS A 57 4.20 -2.34 -3.49
N THR A 58 4.52 -1.99 -2.26
CA THR A 58 4.52 -0.58 -1.82
C THR A 58 5.90 0.04 -1.98
N PRO A 59 5.99 1.37 -2.05
CA PRO A 59 7.24 2.05 -1.74
C PRO A 59 7.71 1.65 -0.33
N LYS A 60 9.03 1.64 -0.15
CA LYS A 60 9.64 1.42 1.17
C LYS A 60 9.35 2.64 2.03
N LYS A 61 8.82 2.43 3.23
CA LYS A 61 8.66 3.48 4.21
C LYS A 61 9.71 3.31 5.29
N VAL A 62 10.55 4.33 5.48
CA VAL A 62 11.48 4.40 6.62
C VAL A 62 10.68 4.82 7.85
N ILE A 63 10.85 4.09 8.95
CA ILE A 63 10.31 4.39 10.27
C ILE A 63 11.45 4.41 11.28
N ASN A 64 11.36 5.21 12.34
CA ASN A 64 12.34 5.21 13.43
C ASN A 64 11.73 4.57 14.67
N VAL A 65 12.28 3.43 15.09
CA VAL A 65 11.83 2.68 16.26
C VAL A 65 12.56 3.21 17.49
N GLU A 66 11.89 4.11 18.21
CA GLU A 66 12.43 4.78 19.40
C GLU A 66 11.84 4.25 20.72
N SER A 67 10.72 3.51 20.66
CA SER A 67 10.03 3.01 21.84
C SER A 67 9.77 1.51 21.79
N ASP A 68 9.57 0.93 22.97
CA ASP A 68 9.35 -0.52 23.12
C ASP A 68 8.10 -1.02 22.41
N ASN A 69 7.09 -0.17 22.25
CA ASN A 69 5.84 -0.50 21.55
C ASN A 69 5.39 0.68 20.69
N GLN A 70 5.57 0.57 19.38
CA GLN A 70 5.03 1.54 18.40
C GLN A 70 3.88 0.93 17.61
N ASN A 71 2.74 1.62 17.54
CA ASN A 71 1.61 1.16 16.75
C ASN A 71 1.65 1.78 15.35
N TYR A 72 1.54 0.95 14.33
CA TYR A 72 1.39 1.36 12.95
C TYR A 72 0.07 0.85 12.40
N ARG A 73 -0.68 1.74 11.77
CA ARG A 73 -1.86 1.38 10.99
C ARG A 73 -1.50 1.32 9.52
N ILE A 74 -1.81 0.18 8.89
CA ILE A 74 -1.71 0.01 7.45
C ILE A 74 -3.12 0.00 6.87
N THR A 75 -3.46 1.01 6.09
CA THR A 75 -4.77 1.12 5.43
C THR A 75 -4.63 0.74 3.96
N LEU A 76 -5.47 -0.17 3.47
CA LEU A 76 -5.56 -0.48 2.04
C LEU A 76 -6.80 0.18 1.40
N HIS A 77 -6.60 1.08 0.45
CA HIS A 77 -7.70 1.77 -0.26
C HIS A 77 -8.14 1.04 -1.55
N PHE A 78 -8.24 -0.30 -1.52
CA PHE A 78 -8.51 -1.12 -2.72
C PHE A 78 -9.81 -0.76 -3.45
N LYS A 79 -10.87 -0.39 -2.72
CA LYS A 79 -12.16 0.01 -3.31
C LYS A 79 -12.05 1.31 -4.10
N ALA A 80 -11.39 2.33 -3.52
CA ALA A 80 -11.17 3.60 -4.20
C ALA A 80 -10.24 3.41 -5.42
N TRP A 81 -9.21 2.59 -5.26
CA TRP A 81 -8.29 2.23 -6.33
C TRP A 81 -9.01 1.52 -7.49
N GLY A 82 -9.84 0.50 -7.20
CA GLY A 82 -10.60 -0.23 -8.22
C GLY A 82 -11.58 0.64 -8.98
N ILE A 83 -12.24 1.61 -8.33
CA ILE A 83 -13.12 2.57 -8.98
C ILE A 83 -12.34 3.46 -9.96
N ILE A 84 -11.22 4.03 -9.52
CA ILE A 84 -10.38 4.89 -10.37
C ILE A 84 -9.86 4.08 -11.58
N PHE A 85 -9.45 2.83 -11.36
CA PHE A 85 -8.98 1.96 -12.43
C PHE A 85 -10.04 1.70 -13.52
N ILE A 86 -11.31 1.49 -13.13
CA ILE A 86 -12.41 1.31 -14.09
C ILE A 86 -12.66 2.59 -14.90
N PHE A 87 -12.69 3.76 -14.25
CA PHE A 87 -12.85 5.04 -14.95
C PHE A 87 -11.73 5.28 -15.96
N GLN A 88 -10.51 4.86 -15.62
CA GLN A 88 -9.35 4.97 -16.50
C GLN A 88 -9.52 4.13 -17.77
N ILE A 89 -9.92 2.87 -17.65
CA ILE A 89 -10.19 2.01 -18.82
C ILE A 89 -11.26 2.65 -19.72
N LEU A 90 -12.32 3.19 -19.12
CA LEU A 90 -13.39 3.86 -19.87
C LEU A 90 -12.86 5.07 -20.66
N MET A 91 -12.03 5.91 -20.03
CA MET A 91 -11.43 7.08 -20.67
C MET A 91 -10.51 6.69 -21.83
N ALA A 92 -9.69 5.65 -21.67
CA ALA A 92 -8.83 5.15 -22.73
C ALA A 92 -9.63 4.69 -23.96
N VAL A 93 -10.73 3.96 -23.75
CA VAL A 93 -11.64 3.52 -24.83
C VAL A 93 -12.29 4.71 -25.55
N LEU A 94 -12.70 5.74 -24.80
CA LEU A 94 -13.28 6.95 -25.38
C LEU A 94 -12.26 7.70 -26.25
N ILE A 95 -11.02 7.85 -25.79
CA ILE A 95 -9.98 8.57 -26.55
C ILE A 95 -9.62 7.82 -27.85
N MET A 96 -9.57 6.48 -27.81
CA MET A 96 -9.32 5.66 -29.01
C MET A 96 -10.39 5.84 -30.09
N ASN A 97 -11.64 6.16 -29.72
CA ASN A 97 -12.72 6.38 -30.67
C ASN A 97 -12.74 7.78 -31.31
N ILE A 98 -11.90 8.73 -30.85
CA ILE A 98 -11.94 10.13 -31.33
C ILE A 98 -10.93 10.39 -32.46
N HIS A 99 -9.65 10.00 -32.30
CA HIS A 99 -8.65 10.21 -33.36
C HIS A 99 -7.40 9.34 -33.19
N GLN A 100 -6.91 8.77 -34.30
CA GLN A 100 -5.77 7.83 -34.31
C GLN A 100 -4.45 8.47 -33.79
N ALA A 101 -4.27 9.77 -34.01
CA ALA A 101 -3.13 10.53 -33.48
C ALA A 101 -3.21 10.80 -31.97
N ALA A 102 -4.42 10.87 -31.39
CA ALA A 102 -4.62 11.09 -29.96
C ALA A 102 -4.22 9.85 -29.13
N VAL A 103 -4.26 8.65 -29.74
CA VAL A 103 -3.85 7.39 -29.11
C VAL A 103 -2.38 7.43 -28.67
N PHE A 104 -1.49 8.01 -29.49
CA PHE A 104 -0.05 8.11 -29.19
C PHE A 104 0.26 9.03 -28.01
N ILE A 105 -0.60 10.00 -27.71
CA ILE A 105 -0.47 10.90 -26.56
C ILE A 105 -1.17 10.30 -25.33
N ALA A 106 -2.29 9.61 -25.53
CA ALA A 106 -3.07 9.01 -24.46
C ALA A 106 -2.35 7.86 -23.75
N ILE A 107 -1.61 7.02 -24.50
CA ILE A 107 -0.89 5.86 -23.92
C ILE A 107 0.16 6.29 -22.87
N PRO A 108 1.06 7.26 -23.15
CA PRO A 108 2.00 7.77 -22.14
C PRO A 108 1.32 8.35 -20.90
N ILE A 109 0.23 9.12 -21.08
CA ILE A 109 -0.54 9.70 -19.96
C ILE A 109 -1.15 8.58 -19.12
N PHE A 110 -1.72 7.58 -19.77
CA PHE A 110 -2.30 6.41 -19.10
C PHE A 110 -1.26 5.63 -18.29
N ILE A 111 -0.06 5.43 -18.83
CA ILE A 111 1.05 4.79 -18.11
C ILE A 111 1.49 5.64 -16.92
N LEU A 112 1.63 6.96 -17.10
CA LEU A 112 2.02 7.88 -16.03
C LEU A 112 1.00 7.88 -14.89
N GLU A 113 -0.30 7.88 -15.21
CA GLU A 113 -1.37 7.84 -14.22
C GLU A 113 -1.43 6.50 -13.48
N ILE A 114 -1.22 5.37 -14.16
CA ILE A 114 -1.07 4.06 -13.48
C ILE A 114 0.11 4.09 -12.51
N LEU A 115 1.25 4.67 -12.92
CA LEU A 115 2.43 4.79 -12.06
C LEU A 115 2.16 5.70 -10.85
N ILE A 116 1.47 6.82 -11.03
CA ILE A 116 1.06 7.72 -9.94
C ILE A 116 0.10 6.99 -8.99
N LEU A 117 -0.85 6.21 -9.50
CA LEU A 117 -1.79 5.43 -8.68
C LEU A 117 -1.09 4.35 -7.86
N ILE A 118 -0.04 3.71 -8.41
CA ILE A 118 0.83 2.80 -7.67
C ILE A 118 1.59 3.54 -6.56
N PHE A 119 2.08 4.76 -6.85
CA PHE A 119 2.84 5.58 -5.90
C PHE A 119 1.99 6.18 -4.76
N MET A 120 0.76 6.64 -5.07
CA MET A 120 -0.11 7.35 -4.13
C MET A 120 -0.98 6.43 -3.27
N GLY A 121 -1.49 5.32 -3.81
CA GLY A 121 -2.90 5.02 -3.53
C GLY A 121 -3.26 3.69 -2.90
N MET A 122 -2.42 2.65 -2.91
CA MET A 122 -2.88 1.37 -2.38
C MET A 122 -2.73 1.30 -0.86
N PHE A 123 -1.56 1.61 -0.32
CA PHE A 123 -1.24 1.41 1.08
C PHE A 123 -0.82 2.69 1.75
N GLU A 124 -1.50 3.03 2.83
CA GLU A 124 -1.09 4.10 3.72
C GLU A 124 -0.59 3.49 5.03
N ILE A 125 0.69 3.71 5.34
CA ILE A 125 1.27 3.34 6.64
C ILE A 125 1.30 4.60 7.49
N LYS A 126 0.61 4.63 8.62
CA LYS A 126 0.62 5.75 9.57
C LYS A 126 0.99 5.26 10.96
N GLU A 127 1.85 6.00 11.65
CA GLU A 127 2.03 5.78 13.08
C GLU A 127 0.76 6.21 13.81
N VAL A 128 0.25 5.35 14.68
CA VAL A 128 -0.87 5.66 15.56
C VAL A 128 -0.29 5.90 16.94
N LYS A 129 -0.02 7.16 17.26
CA LYS A 129 0.29 7.54 18.64
C LYS A 129 -0.96 7.23 19.48
N ARG A 130 -0.81 6.44 20.55
CA ARG A 130 -1.88 6.30 21.54
C ARG A 130 -2.22 7.71 22.00
N LYS A 131 -3.50 8.09 21.97
CA LYS A 131 -3.93 9.19 22.82
C LYS A 131 -3.65 8.73 24.25
N GLU A 132 -2.81 9.48 24.96
CA GLU A 132 -2.78 9.41 26.41
C GLU A 132 -4.17 9.86 26.85
N ASP A 133 -4.98 8.90 27.28
CA ASP A 133 -6.23 9.16 28.00
C ASP A 133 -5.91 9.44 29.47
#